data_AF-A0A4Q7YCJ2-F1
#
_entry.id   AF-A0A4Q7YCJ2-F1
#
_cell.length_a   1.000
_cell.length_b   1.000
_cell.length_c   1.000
_cell.angle_alpha   90.00
_cell.angle_beta   90.00
_cell.angle_gamma   90.00
#
_symmetry.space_group_name_H-M   'P 1'
#
loop_
_entity.id
_entity.type
_entity.pdbx_description
1 polymer ?
#
loop_
_entity_poly.entity_id
_entity_poly.type
_entity_poly.pdbx_seq_one_letter_code
_entity_poly.pdbx_strand_id
1 'polypeptide(L)' 'MRRCSGRAGARAADLVEDVDAVELTAHLARPAPGPGAWVRVDQRTVWCDADVAIDDVELRAEDGALVARGRQTRRLVGP' A
#
# COMPACT_ATOMS: atom_id res chain seq x y z
N MET A 1 -10.85 6.14 17.80
CA MET A 1 -10.50 5.55 16.48
C MET A 1 -9.80 6.63 15.65
N ARG A 2 -8.47 6.58 15.48
CA ARG A 2 -7.73 7.62 14.75
C ARG A 2 -7.52 7.16 13.31
N ARG A 3 -8.02 7.93 12.34
CA ARG A 3 -7.49 7.88 10.97
C ARG A 3 -6.03 8.35 11.04
N CYS A 4 -5.13 7.79 10.23
CA CYS A 4 -3.77 8.31 10.08
C CYS A 4 -3.87 9.74 9.52
N SER A 5 -4.05 10.72 10.41
CA SER A 5 -3.96 12.14 10.10
C SER A 5 -2.48 12.45 10.13
N GLY A 6 -1.93 12.85 8.98
CA GLY A 6 -0.51 13.13 8.85
C GLY A 6 -0.04 14.06 9.97
N ARG A 7 0.77 13.52 10.89
CA ARG A 7 1.60 14.36 11.74
C ARG A 7 2.74 14.85 10.88
N ALA A 8 2.60 16.08 10.41
CA ALA A 8 3.72 16.90 9.98
C ALA A 8 4.76 16.89 11.12
N GLY A 9 5.98 16.38 10.86
CA GLY A 9 7.08 16.55 11.82
C GLY A 9 8.22 15.53 11.82
N ALA A 10 8.22 14.47 11.02
CA ALA A 10 9.41 13.62 10.87
C ALA A 10 10.04 13.87 9.48
N ARG A 11 11.34 14.18 9.46
CA ARG A 11 12.11 14.26 8.20
C ARG A 11 12.22 12.85 7.63
N ALA A 12 12.11 12.72 6.31
CA ALA A 12 12.08 11.45 5.57
C ALA A 12 13.31 10.53 5.75
N ALA A 13 14.32 10.94 6.53
CA ALA A 13 15.58 10.22 6.74
C ALA A 13 15.66 9.45 8.08
N ASP A 14 14.70 9.61 9.00
CA ASP A 14 14.73 9.01 10.35
C ASP A 14 13.78 7.80 10.54
N LEU A 15 13.21 7.25 9.46
CA LEU A 15 12.17 6.21 9.52
C LEU A 15 12.44 5.10 8.50
N VAL A 16 13.51 4.34 8.66
CA VAL A 16 13.53 2.97 8.12
C VAL A 16 12.96 2.09 9.23
N GLU A 17 11.64 2.10 9.36
CA GLU A 17 10.94 1.07 10.13
C GLU A 17 11.07 -0.23 9.33
N ASP A 18 11.63 -1.26 9.94
CA ASP A 18 11.61 -2.58 9.33
C ASP A 18 10.15 -3.00 9.17
N VAL A 19 9.77 -3.41 7.96
CA VAL A 19 8.37 -3.64 7.63
C VAL A 19 8.16 -4.97 6.95
N ASP A 20 7.42 -5.83 7.63
CA ASP A 20 7.10 -7.17 7.14
C ASP A 20 5.66 -7.23 6.64
N ALA A 21 5.46 -7.77 5.44
CA ALA A 21 4.12 -8.10 4.97
C ALA A 21 3.58 -9.29 5.79
N VAL A 22 2.47 -9.07 6.50
CA VAL A 22 1.77 -10.12 7.26
C VAL A 22 0.73 -10.81 6.40
N GLU A 23 -0.02 -10.02 5.63
CA GLU A 23 -1.06 -10.51 4.72
C GLU A 23 -1.15 -9.60 3.51
N LEU A 24 -1.35 -10.19 2.33
CA LEU A 24 -1.72 -9.49 1.10
C LEU A 24 -2.89 -10.20 0.46
N THR A 25 -4.00 -9.48 0.30
CA THR A 25 -5.15 -9.93 -0.50
C THR A 25 -5.27 -9.07 -1.75
N ALA A 26 -5.50 -9.71 -2.90
CA ALA A 26 -5.72 -9.02 -4.17
C ALA A 26 -6.92 -9.61 -4.93
N HIS A 27 -7.78 -8.74 -5.43
CA HIS A 27 -8.89 -9.07 -6.32
C HIS A 27 -8.57 -8.58 -7.73
N LEU A 28 -8.50 -9.50 -8.68
CA LEU A 28 -8.25 -9.20 -10.09
C LEU A 28 -9.57 -8.85 -10.77
N ALA A 29 -9.64 -7.67 -11.39
CA ALA A 29 -10.83 -7.22 -12.12
C ALA A 29 -10.78 -7.59 -13.61
N ARG A 30 -9.59 -7.87 -14.14
CA ARG A 30 -9.32 -8.24 -15.53
C ARG A 30 -8.03 -9.08 -15.62
N PRO A 31 -7.72 -9.67 -16.79
CA PRO A 31 -6.42 -10.27 -17.03
C PRO A 31 -5.28 -9.29 -16.77
N ALA A 32 -4.17 -9.81 -16.24
CA ALA A 32 -2.95 -9.03 -16.06
C ALA A 32 -2.49 -8.45 -17.42
N PRO A 33 -1.98 -7.21 -17.45
CA PRO A 33 -1.32 -6.67 -18.64
C PRO A 33 -0.16 -7.56 -19.09
N GLY A 34 0.15 -7.51 -20.38
CA GLY A 34 1.27 -8.27 -20.94
C GLY A 34 2.61 -7.87 -20.30
N PRO A 35 3.65 -8.73 -20.36
CA PRO A 35 4.97 -8.41 -19.86
C PRO A 35 5.50 -7.09 -20.45
N GLY A 36 6.07 -6.23 -19.60
CA GLY A 36 6.59 -4.92 -19.99
C GLY A 36 5.53 -3.80 -20.13
N ALA A 37 4.24 -4.11 -20.04
CA ALA A 37 3.20 -3.09 -19.98
C ALA A 37 3.23 -2.36 -18.63
N TRP A 38 3.09 -1.03 -18.65
CA TRP A 38 3.02 -0.25 -17.43
C TRP A 38 1.66 -0.39 -16.74
N VAL A 39 1.71 -0.33 -15.41
CA VAL A 39 0.54 -0.11 -14.57
C VAL A 39 0.82 1.06 -13.64
N ARG A 40 -0.18 1.91 -13.44
CA ARG A 40 -0.18 2.85 -12.34
C ARG A 40 -0.56 2.11 -11.06
N VAL A 41 0.28 2.23 -10.04
CA VAL A 41 -0.01 1.77 -8.68
C VAL A 41 -0.38 2.98 -7.84
N ASP A 42 -1.55 2.94 -7.21
CA ASP A 42 -1.99 3.92 -6.23
C ASP A 42 -2.19 3.21 -4.89
N GLN A 43 -1.28 3.44 -3.95
CA GLN A 43 -1.29 2.81 -2.63
C GLN A 43 -1.38 3.87 -1.53
N ARG A 44 -2.20 3.60 -0.51
CA ARG A 44 -2.34 4.46 0.66
C ARG A 44 -2.49 3.67 1.95
N THR A 45 -1.82 4.12 3.01
CA THR A 45 -2.09 3.63 4.37
C THR A 45 -3.43 4.19 4.84
N VAL A 46 -4.40 3.31 5.06
CA VAL A 46 -5.76 3.69 5.49
C VAL A 46 -5.94 3.60 7.00
N TRP A 47 -5.08 2.82 7.66
CA TRP A 47 -5.08 2.69 9.11
C TRP A 47 -3.69 2.28 9.60
N CYS A 48 -3.35 2.69 10.82
CA CYS A 48 -2.07 2.42 11.44
C CYS A 48 -2.18 2.55 12.97
N ASP A 49 -1.42 1.74 13.68
CA ASP A 49 -1.03 1.97 15.07
C ASP A 49 0.50 1.84 15.22
N ALA A 50 0.99 1.57 16.44
CA ALA A 50 2.42 1.46 16.72
C ALA A 50 3.05 0.18 16.13
N ASP A 51 2.27 -0.87 15.90
CA ASP A 51 2.78 -2.21 15.57
C ASP A 51 2.29 -2.69 14.18
N VAL A 52 1.21 -2.09 13.66
CA VAL A 52 0.54 -2.55 12.44
C VAL A 52 0.14 -1.36 11.56
N ALA A 53 0.37 -1.51 10.26
CA ALA A 53 -0.21 -0.66 9.22
C ALA A 53 -1.08 -1.47 8.27
N ILE A 54 -2.14 -0.84 7.76
CA ILE A 54 -3.00 -1.41 6.72
C ILE A 54 -3.04 -0.45 5.54
N ASP A 55 -2.72 -0.97 4.36
CA ASP A 55 -2.71 -0.26 3.10
C ASP A 55 -3.82 -0.77 2.18
N ASP A 56 -4.48 0.15 1.49
CA ASP A 56 -5.29 -0.15 0.31
C ASP A 56 -4.47 0.18 -0.95
N VAL A 57 -4.61 -0.63 -2.00
CA VAL A 57 -3.93 -0.42 -3.28
C VAL A 57 -4.89 -0.61 -4.47
N GLU A 58 -4.80 0.26 -5.46
CA GLU A 58 -5.38 0.09 -6.79
C GLU A 58 -4.30 0.00 -7.87
N LEU A 59 -4.45 -0.95 -8.78
CA LEU A 59 -3.64 -1.07 -9.99
C LEU A 59 -4.49 -0.68 -11.19
N ARG A 60 -3.99 0.22 -12.03
CA ARG A 60 -4.65 0.67 -13.27
C ARG A 60 -3.72 0.52 -14.46
N ALA A 61 -4.24 0.05 -15.59
CA ALA A 61 -3.50 0.01 -16.85
C ALA A 61 -3.28 1.45 -17.39
N GLU A 62 -2.47 1.59 -18.44
CA GLU A 62 -2.18 2.88 -19.08
C GLU A 62 -3.46 3.60 -19.58
N ASP A 63 -4.47 2.82 -19.99
CA ASP A 63 -5.79 3.29 -20.39
C ASP A 63 -6.67 3.75 -19.21
N GLY A 64 -6.16 3.66 -17.97
CA GLY A 64 -6.86 3.99 -16.72
C GLY A 64 -7.81 2.91 -16.20
N ALA A 65 -8.00 1.81 -16.92
CA ALA A 65 -8.88 0.72 -16.51
C ALA A 65 -8.31 -0.01 -15.29
N LEU A 66 -9.20 -0.39 -14.36
CA LEU A 66 -8.85 -1.11 -13.15
C LEU A 66 -8.34 -2.51 -13.49
N VAL A 67 -7.14 -2.84 -13.03
CA VAL A 67 -6.50 -4.16 -13.15
C VAL A 67 -6.78 -4.99 -11.90
N ALA A 68 -6.49 -4.42 -10.73
CA ALA A 68 -6.67 -5.09 -9.46
C ALA A 68 -6.93 -4.09 -8.34
N ARG A 69 -7.55 -4.58 -7.27
CA ARG A 69 -7.55 -3.93 -5.96
C ARG A 69 -6.89 -4.85 -4.96
N GLY A 70 -6.09 -4.30 -4.07
CA GLY A 70 -5.46 -5.06 -3.01
C GLY A 70 -5.60 -4.39 -1.66
N ARG A 71 -5.34 -5.18 -0.63
CA ARG A 71 -5.18 -4.74 0.74
C ARG A 71 -4.00 -5.47 1.33
N GLN A 72 -3.09 -4.72 1.94
CA GLN A 72 -1.91 -5.27 2.60
C GLN A 72 -1.94 -4.92 4.09
N THR A 73 -1.72 -5.92 4.93
CA THR A 73 -1.42 -5.72 6.35
C THR A 73 0.07 -5.87 6.54
N ARG A 74 0.70 -4.89 7.20
CA ARG A 74 2.13 -4.85 7.46
C ARG A 74 2.38 -4.78 8.96
N ARG A 75 3.35 -5.52 9.45
CA ARG A 75 3.91 -5.31 10.78
C ARG A 75 4.91 -4.17 10.70
N LEU A 76 4.77 -3.20 11.58
CA LEU A 76 5.76 -2.15 11.80
C LEU A 76 6.68 -2.64 12.91
N VAL A 77 7.97 -2.77 12.59
CA VAL A 77 8.99 -3.11 13.56
C VAL A 77 9.79 -1.84 13.76
N GLY A 78 9.71 -1.32 15.00
CA GLY A 78 10.57 -0.22 15.43
C GLY A 78 12.05 -0.59 15.28
N PRO A 79 12.93 0.41 15.30
CA PRO A 79 14.37 0.18 15.36
C PRO A 79 14.79 -0.68 16.57
#